data_AF-A0A9D6N4J7-F1
#
_entry.id   AF-A0A9D6N4J7-F1
#
_cell.length_a   1.000
_cell.length_b   1.000
_cell.length_c   1.000
_cell.angle_alpha   90.00
_cell.angle_beta   90.00
_cell.angle_gamma   90.00
#
_symmetry.space_group_name_H-M   'P 1'
#
loop_
_entity.id
_entity.type
_entity.pdbx_description
1 polymer ?
#
loop_
_entity_poly.entity_id
_entity_poly.type
_entity_poly.pdbx_seq_one_letter_code
_entity_poly.pdbx_strand_id
1 'polypeptide(L)'
;MPSPFPGMDPFLEGHLWPDFHHRMASEVARRLTAQLRPRYVARLELYIVEDPSPEAEIGIMYPDVELGTCVSTVYEDAAYELSLDYSREPPPPPLKEDEQQCLQEVRRVLLLD
;
A
#
# COMPACT_ATOMS: atom_id res chain seq x y z
N MET A 1 3.27 12.96 -13.83
CA MET A 1 2.80 13.84 -12.72
C MET A 1 2.69 13.00 -11.46
N PRO A 2 3.20 13.44 -10.30
CA PRO A 2 2.96 12.74 -9.03
C PRO A 2 1.48 12.77 -8.67
N SER A 3 0.99 11.74 -7.97
CA SER A 3 -0.40 11.65 -7.49
C SER A 3 -0.84 12.97 -6.85
N PRO A 4 -2.05 13.49 -7.19
CA PRO A 4 -2.60 14.69 -6.54
C PRO A 4 -3.07 14.42 -5.10
N PHE A 5 -3.10 13.15 -4.68
CA PHE A 5 -3.47 12.73 -3.34
C PHE A 5 -2.21 12.45 -2.51
N PRO A 6 -2.03 13.11 -1.34
CA PRO A 6 -0.94 12.79 -0.43
C PRO A 6 -1.12 11.37 0.13
N GLY A 7 -0.11 10.51 -0.09
CA GLY A 7 -0.09 9.13 0.40
C GLY A 7 -0.40 8.10 -0.69
N MET A 8 -1.68 7.79 -0.87
CA MET A 8 -2.25 6.72 -1.70
C MET A 8 -2.52 7.22 -3.14
N ASP A 9 -2.21 6.43 -4.19
CA ASP A 9 -2.46 6.77 -5.59
C ASP A 9 -3.68 5.98 -6.10
N PRO A 10 -4.85 6.62 -6.26
CA PRO A 10 -6.09 5.92 -6.61
C PRO A 10 -6.07 5.25 -7.98
N PHE A 11 -5.22 5.71 -8.90
CA PHE A 11 -5.11 5.12 -10.23
C PHE A 11 -4.25 3.86 -10.19
N LEU A 12 -3.22 3.87 -9.35
CA LEU A 12 -2.39 2.70 -9.04
C LEU A 12 -3.19 1.64 -8.29
N GLU A 13 -4.03 2.05 -7.34
CA GLU A 13 -4.83 1.18 -6.45
C GLU A 13 -6.03 0.52 -7.13
N GLY A 14 -6.33 0.90 -8.38
CA GLY A 14 -7.34 0.25 -9.18
C GLY A 14 -6.86 -1.08 -9.78
N HIS A 15 -7.12 -1.28 -11.07
CA HIS A 15 -6.79 -2.52 -11.79
C HIS A 15 -5.29 -2.84 -11.85
N LEU A 16 -4.41 -1.86 -11.64
CA LEU A 16 -2.96 -2.04 -11.65
C LEU A 16 -2.41 -2.49 -10.29
N TRP A 17 -3.21 -2.38 -9.23
CA TRP A 17 -2.77 -2.68 -7.87
C TRP A 17 -2.20 -4.07 -7.70
N PRO A 18 -2.81 -5.15 -8.24
CA PRO A 18 -2.25 -6.48 -8.09
C PRO A 18 -0.86 -6.61 -8.71
N ASP A 19 -0.62 -6.05 -9.90
CA ASP A 19 0.71 -6.11 -10.56
C ASP A 19 1.73 -5.24 -9.82
N PHE A 20 1.35 -3.98 -9.51
CA PHE A 20 2.19 -3.07 -8.75
C PHE A 20 2.60 -3.68 -7.41
N HIS A 21 1.64 -4.20 -6.65
CA HIS A 21 1.87 -4.79 -5.34
C HIS A 21 2.82 -5.99 -5.41
N HIS A 22 2.65 -6.88 -6.39
CA HIS A 22 3.57 -8.02 -6.59
C HIS A 22 5.00 -7.57 -6.92
N ARG A 23 5.15 -6.59 -7.82
CA ARG A 23 6.46 -6.04 -8.20
C ARG A 23 7.12 -5.32 -7.03
N MET A 24 6.34 -4.53 -6.29
CA MET A 24 6.80 -3.82 -5.10
C MET A 24 7.30 -4.80 -4.05
N ALA A 25 6.51 -5.80 -3.69
CA ALA A 25 6.91 -6.83 -2.74
C ALA A 25 8.20 -7.55 -3.18
N SER A 26 8.32 -7.89 -4.46
CA SER A 26 9.52 -8.52 -5.04
C SER A 26 10.76 -7.64 -4.93
N GLU A 27 10.63 -6.36 -5.26
CA GLU A 27 11.73 -5.40 -5.20
C GLU A 27 12.18 -5.13 -3.76
N VAL A 28 11.22 -5.04 -2.83
CA VAL A 28 11.48 -4.94 -1.39
C VAL A 28 12.27 -6.14 -0.90
N ALA A 29 11.80 -7.36 -1.19
CA ALA A 29 12.50 -8.58 -0.78
C ALA A 29 13.92 -8.65 -1.36
N ARG A 30 14.11 -8.23 -2.62
CA ARG A 30 15.41 -8.16 -3.28
C ARG A 30 16.36 -7.19 -2.56
N ARG A 31 15.90 -5.97 -2.27
CA ARG A 31 16.71 -4.95 -1.59
C ARG A 31 17.03 -5.30 -0.14
N LEU A 32 16.08 -5.90 0.57
CA LEU A 32 16.31 -6.39 1.93
C LEU A 32 17.33 -7.51 1.93
N THR A 33 17.21 -8.49 1.02
CA THR A 33 18.16 -9.61 0.92
C THR A 33 19.60 -9.14 0.76
N ALA A 34 19.85 -8.05 0.02
CA ALA A 34 21.18 -7.48 -0.14
C ALA A 34 21.76 -6.85 1.16
N GLN A 35 20.90 -6.46 2.11
CA GLN A 35 21.27 -5.81 3.36
C GLN A 35 21.28 -6.77 4.56
N LEU A 36 20.64 -7.93 4.44
CA LEU A 36 20.55 -8.92 5.50
C LEU A 36 21.88 -9.64 5.74
N ARG A 37 22.17 -9.96 7.03
CA ARG A 37 23.30 -10.81 7.38
C ARG A 37 23.06 -12.23 6.82
N PRO A 38 24.10 -13.04 6.54
CA PRO A 38 23.97 -14.34 5.88
C PRO A 38 23.04 -15.38 6.53
N ARG A 39 22.62 -15.14 7.78
CA ARG A 39 21.70 -16.01 8.54
C ARG A 39 20.21 -15.67 8.31
N TYR A 40 19.91 -14.58 7.61
CA TYR A 40 18.55 -14.10 7.38
C TYR A 40 18.24 -14.09 5.89
N VAL A 41 16.95 -14.24 5.56
CA VAL A 41 16.45 -14.20 4.20
C VAL A 41 15.12 -13.46 4.17
N ALA A 42 14.91 -12.61 3.16
CA ALA A 42 13.61 -12.01 2.92
C ALA A 42 12.78 -12.95 2.04
N ARG A 43 11.60 -13.35 2.52
CA ARG A 43 10.66 -14.23 1.81
C ARG A 43 9.36 -13.49 1.55
N LEU A 44 8.76 -13.77 0.40
CA LEU A 44 7.40 -13.38 0.10
C LEU A 44 6.51 -14.59 0.35
N GLU A 45 5.93 -14.66 1.54
CA GLU A 45 4.94 -15.68 1.87
C GLU A 45 3.57 -15.01 2.04
N LEU A 46 2.55 -15.61 1.42
CA LEU A 46 1.16 -15.32 1.77
C LEU A 46 0.88 -16.07 3.08
N TYR A 47 0.70 -15.34 4.17
CA TYR A 47 0.17 -15.92 5.40
C TYR A 47 -1.25 -15.40 5.62
N ILE A 48 -2.16 -16.32 5.94
CA ILE A 48 -3.49 -16.00 6.44
C ILE A 48 -3.43 -16.34 7.91
N VAL A 49 -3.55 -15.33 8.78
CA VAL A 49 -3.74 -15.53 10.22
C VAL A 49 -5.23 -15.37 10.48
N GLU A 50 -5.90 -16.45 10.84
CA GLU A 50 -7.10 -16.33 11.66
C GLU A 50 -6.60 -15.96 13.05
N ASP A 51 -6.90 -14.75 13.53
CA ASP A 51 -6.53 -14.32 14.88
C ASP A 51 -7.58 -14.83 15.88
N PRO A 52 -7.29 -15.89 16.66
CA PRO A 52 -8.22 -16.46 17.62
C PRO A 52 -7.87 -16.02 19.05
N SER A 53 -6.93 -15.08 19.24
CA SER A 53 -6.29 -14.83 20.53
C SER A 53 -6.97 -13.69 21.31
N PRO A 54 -7.32 -13.89 22.60
CA PRO A 54 -7.63 -12.78 23.49
C PRO A 54 -6.33 -12.04 23.85
N GLU A 55 -6.43 -10.72 23.99
CA GLU A 55 -5.42 -9.62 24.03
C GLU A 55 -4.04 -9.83 24.74
N ALA A 56 -3.73 -10.97 25.36
CA ALA A 56 -2.67 -11.08 26.37
C ALA A 56 -1.50 -12.06 26.10
N GLU A 57 -1.44 -12.83 25.01
CA GLU A 57 -0.35 -13.82 24.83
C GLU A 57 0.72 -13.43 23.79
N ILE A 58 1.94 -13.21 24.31
CA ILE A 58 3.27 -13.19 23.66
C ILE A 58 3.27 -12.74 22.20
N GLY A 59 3.47 -11.43 22.00
CA GLY A 59 3.70 -10.85 20.69
C GLY A 59 4.94 -11.44 20.02
N ILE A 60 4.74 -12.18 18.94
CA ILE A 60 5.80 -12.45 17.97
C ILE A 60 6.24 -11.10 17.41
N MET A 61 7.44 -10.65 17.78
CA MET A 61 8.00 -9.41 17.24
C MET A 61 8.45 -9.66 15.80
N TYR A 62 7.75 -9.05 14.86
CA TYR A 62 8.22 -8.94 13.48
C TYR A 62 9.00 -7.63 13.36
N PRO A 63 10.29 -7.67 12.99
CA PRO A 63 11.04 -6.45 12.72
C PRO A 63 10.40 -5.74 11.52
N ASP A 64 10.01 -4.49 11.73
CA ASP A 64 9.50 -3.60 10.70
C ASP A 64 10.66 -2.88 9.99
N VAL A 65 10.46 -2.59 8.70
CA VAL A 65 11.42 -1.84 7.89
C VAL A 65 10.67 -0.85 7.02
N GLU A 66 11.12 0.41 7.03
CA GLU A 66 10.60 1.46 6.17
C GLU A 66 11.21 1.39 4.76
N LEU A 67 10.36 1.56 3.74
CA LEU A 67 10.71 1.31 2.34
C LEU A 67 10.45 2.54 1.46
N GLY A 68 11.08 3.67 1.79
CA GLY A 68 10.89 4.91 1.03
C GLY A 68 11.36 4.87 -0.44
N THR A 69 12.38 4.05 -0.76
CA THR A 69 13.00 4.02 -2.10
C THR A 69 12.52 2.89 -3.01
N CYS A 70 11.77 1.92 -2.49
CA CYS A 70 11.29 0.79 -3.30
C CYS A 70 10.12 1.22 -4.21
N VAL A 71 9.25 2.09 -3.68
CA VAL A 71 8.08 2.60 -4.38
C VAL A 71 8.49 3.35 -5.66
N SER A 72 9.47 4.26 -5.56
CA SER A 72 9.92 5.04 -6.72
C SER A 72 10.53 4.18 -7.82
N THR A 73 11.34 3.16 -7.47
CA THR A 73 11.95 2.28 -8.46
C THR A 73 10.93 1.42 -9.19
N VAL A 74 9.96 0.84 -8.48
CA VAL A 74 8.90 0.04 -9.13
C VAL A 74 8.04 0.93 -10.01
N TYR A 75 7.79 2.17 -9.58
CA TYR A 75 7.06 3.16 -10.35
C TYR A 75 7.76 3.49 -11.69
N GLU A 76 9.07 3.74 -11.62
CA GLU A 76 9.93 4.05 -12.78
C GLU A 76 10.12 2.85 -13.72
N ASP A 77 10.45 1.67 -13.19
CA ASP A 77 10.77 0.46 -13.98
C ASP A 77 9.57 -0.03 -14.80
N ALA A 78 8.36 0.10 -14.27
CA ALA A 78 7.14 -0.26 -14.97
C ALA A 78 6.58 0.90 -15.83
N ALA A 79 7.24 2.06 -15.82
CA ALA A 79 6.83 3.26 -16.54
C ALA A 79 5.36 3.63 -16.29
N TYR A 80 4.93 3.58 -15.02
CA TYR A 80 3.51 3.76 -14.68
C TYR A 80 2.98 5.13 -15.14
N GLU A 81 3.83 6.15 -15.24
CA GLU A 81 3.48 7.44 -15.83
C GLU A 81 2.87 7.37 -17.25
N LEU A 82 3.20 6.33 -18.03
CA LEU A 82 2.64 6.12 -19.36
C LEU A 82 1.32 5.31 -19.36
N SER A 83 1.02 4.66 -18.24
CA SER A 83 -0.16 3.80 -18.06
C SER A 83 -1.27 4.46 -17.24
N LEU A 84 -0.92 5.45 -16.42
CA LEU A 84 -1.82 6.16 -15.53
C LEU A 84 -2.33 7.43 -16.22
N ASP A 85 -3.62 7.44 -16.55
CA ASP A 85 -4.30 8.62 -17.08
C ASP A 85 -4.87 9.48 -15.94
N TYR A 86 -4.02 10.36 -15.40
CA TYR A 86 -4.38 11.31 -14.34
C TYR A 86 -5.35 12.41 -14.79
N SER A 87 -5.76 12.46 -16.07
CA SER A 87 -6.75 13.45 -16.55
C SER A 87 -8.19 13.06 -16.22
N ARG A 88 -8.41 11.82 -15.77
CA ARG A 88 -9.73 11.31 -15.38
C ARG A 88 -10.00 11.62 -13.91
N GLU A 89 -11.28 11.69 -13.54
CA GLU A 89 -11.62 11.66 -12.11
C GLU A 89 -11.24 10.28 -11.54
N PRO A 90 -10.64 10.23 -10.34
CA PRO A 90 -10.33 8.96 -9.70
C PRO A 90 -11.62 8.17 -9.48
N PRO A 91 -11.58 6.82 -9.61
CA PRO A 91 -12.75 6.01 -9.32
C PRO A 91 -13.21 6.27 -7.87
N PRO A 92 -14.51 6.47 -7.62
CA PRO A 92 -14.99 6.65 -6.27
C PRO A 92 -14.63 5.38 -5.47
N PRO A 93 -14.08 5.53 -4.25
CA PRO A 93 -13.76 4.37 -3.42
C PRO A 93 -15.03 3.54 -3.19
N PRO A 94 -14.94 2.20 -3.18
CA PRO A 94 -16.09 1.32 -2.96
C PRO A 94 -16.49 1.36 -1.48
N LEU A 95 -17.14 2.45 -1.09
CA LEU A 95 -17.62 2.68 0.25
C LEU A 95 -19.03 2.13 0.37
N LYS A 96 -19.28 1.36 1.43
CA LYS A 96 -20.64 0.99 1.85
C LYS A 96 -21.42 2.24 2.25
N GLU A 97 -22.75 2.18 2.26
CA GLU A 97 -23.61 3.33 2.58
C GLU A 97 -23.30 3.96 3.96
N ASP A 98 -22.93 3.14 4.94
CA ASP A 98 -22.52 3.58 6.27
C ASP A 98 -21.14 4.28 6.26
N GLU A 99 -20.19 3.79 5.46
CA GLU A 99 -18.89 4.43 5.27
C GLU A 99 -19.01 5.76 4.50
N GLN A 100 -19.94 5.85 3.54
CA GLN A 100 -20.26 7.10 2.85
C GLN A 100 -20.86 8.13 3.79
N GLN A 101 -21.76 7.72 4.70
CA GLN A 101 -22.31 8.59 5.74
C GLN A 101 -21.24 9.09 6.70
N CYS A 102 -20.33 8.21 7.12
CA CYS A 102 -19.20 8.57 7.96
C CYS A 102 -18.29 9.60 7.28
N LEU A 103 -17.95 9.40 6.00
CA LEU A 103 -17.13 10.34 5.23
C LEU A 103 -17.83 11.68 4.98
N GLN A 104 -19.14 11.68 4.75
CA GLN A 104 -19.91 12.92 4.61
C GLN A 104 -19.89 13.73 5.92
N GLU A 105 -20.00 13.06 7.07
CA GLU A 105 -19.94 13.72 8.38
C GLU A 105 -18.52 14.22 8.68
N VAL A 106 -17.49 13.41 8.43
CA VAL A 106 -16.08 13.81 8.57
C VAL A 106 -15.74 15.00 7.65
N ARG A 107 -16.21 14.98 6.40
CA ARG A 107 -16.03 16.08 5.44
C ARG A 107 -16.76 17.34 5.90
N ARG A 108 -17.96 17.21 6.45
CA ARG A 108 -18.72 18.33 7.04
C ARG A 108 -17.96 18.94 8.21
N VAL A 109 -17.38 18.13 9.09
CA VAL A 109 -16.62 18.59 10.26
C VAL A 109 -15.27 19.20 9.88
N LEU A 110 -14.60 18.67 8.84
CA LEU A 110 -13.25 19.12 8.43
C LEU A 110 -13.24 20.24 7.38
N LEU A 111 -14.33 20.46 6.62
CA LEU A 111 -14.43 21.51 5.60
C LEU A 111 -15.39 22.66 5.97
N LEU A 112 -15.84 22.72 7.22
CA LEU A 112 -16.48 23.91 7.79
C LEU A 112 -15.46 24.67 8.66
N ASP A 113 -14.58 25.39 7.97
CA ASP A 113 -14.09 26.74 8.32
C ASP A 113 -14.05 27.57 7.03
#